data_AF-C8NAF4-F1
#
_entry.id   AF-C8NAF4-F1
#
_cell.length_a   1.000
_cell.length_b   1.000
_cell.length_c   1.000
_cell.angle_alpha   90.00
_cell.angle_beta   90.00
_cell.angle_gamma   90.00
#
_symmetry.space_group_name_H-M   'P 1'
#
loop_
_entity.id
_entity.type
_entity.pdbx_description
1 polymer ?
#
loop_
_entity_poly.entity_id
_entity_poly.type
_entity_poly.pdbx_seq_one_letter_code
_entity_poly.pdbx_strand_id
1 'polypeptide(L)'
;AEIARLRWLWQDTSAPAASLIPAKANPDGLDLFDRLQLENVIAVCRQHKTLAAAGRALYHISREQRATANDSDRLRKYLHKFGLTWADITAPS
;
A
#
# COMPACT_ATOMS: atom_id res chain seq x y z
N ALA A 1 35.71 6.75 -14.86
CA ALA A 1 34.97 7.74 -14.04
C ALA A 1 33.46 7.43 -13.99
N GLU A 2 32.81 7.14 -15.12
CA GLU A 2 31.35 6.91 -15.16
C GLU A 2 30.88 5.65 -14.42
N ILE A 3 31.60 4.52 -14.52
CA ILE A 3 31.25 3.27 -13.81
C ILE A 3 31.26 3.45 -12.28
N ALA A 4 32.16 4.28 -11.75
CA ALA A 4 32.23 4.56 -10.31
C ALA A 4 31.06 5.44 -9.85
N ARG A 5 30.67 6.42 -10.67
CA ARG A 5 29.50 7.28 -10.43
C ARG A 5 28.19 6.48 -10.45
N LEU A 6 28.01 5.61 -11.45
CA LEU A 6 26.83 4.77 -11.57
C LEU A 6 26.72 3.77 -10.41
N ARG A 7 27.85 3.19 -9.97
CA ARG A 7 27.88 2.32 -8.78
C ARG A 7 27.53 3.08 -7.50
N TRP A 8 27.96 4.33 -7.37
CA TRP A 8 27.59 5.17 -6.21
C TRP A 8 26.11 5.56 -6.24
N LEU A 9 25.55 5.84 -7.42
CA LEU A 9 24.13 6.14 -7.57
C LEU A 9 23.22 4.92 -7.31
N TRP A 10 23.73 3.71 -7.57
CA TRP A 10 23.06 2.44 -7.25
C TRP A 10 23.36 1.92 -5.85
N GLN A 11 24.31 2.52 -5.13
CA GLN A 11 24.48 2.31 -3.70
C GLN A 11 23.40 3.12 -2.99
N ASP A 12 22.21 2.53 -2.97
CA ASP A 12 21.00 2.92 -2.25
C ASP A 12 21.16 4.16 -1.36
N THR A 13 20.71 5.30 -1.87
CA THR A 13 20.44 6.48 -1.05
C THR A 13 19.11 6.38 -0.30
N SER A 14 18.46 5.22 -0.33
CA SER A 14 17.38 4.89 0.58
C SER A 14 17.95 4.08 1.74
N ALA A 15 18.32 4.76 2.82
CA ALA A 15 18.06 4.15 4.12
C ALA A 15 16.62 3.58 4.04
N PRO A 16 16.37 2.31 4.41
CA PRO A 16 15.06 1.73 4.27
C PRO A 16 14.10 2.65 5.01
N ALA A 17 13.22 3.32 4.25
CA ALA A 17 12.13 4.06 4.84
C ALA A 17 11.40 3.05 5.74
N ALA A 18 11.05 3.46 6.96
CA ALA A 18 10.30 2.61 7.86
C ALA A 18 9.11 2.03 7.08
N SER A 19 8.98 0.70 7.07
CA SER A 19 7.95 0.06 6.26
C SER A 19 6.59 0.63 6.61
N LEU A 20 5.82 1.02 5.59
CA LEU A 20 4.46 1.52 5.81
C LEU A 20 3.52 0.43 6.33
N ILE A 21 3.92 -0.85 6.17
CA ILE A 21 3.12 -2.02 6.53
C ILE A 21 3.20 -2.24 8.06
N PRO A 22 2.05 -2.23 8.78
CA PRO A 22 2.05 -2.55 10.21
C PRO A 22 2.60 -3.95 10.48
N ALA A 23 3.37 -4.10 11.57
CA ALA A 23 3.95 -5.38 11.97
C ALA A 23 2.92 -6.52 12.09
N LYS A 24 1.66 -6.18 12.42
CA LYS A 24 0.50 -7.09 12.45
C LYS A 24 0.31 -7.89 11.15
N ALA A 25 0.71 -7.34 10.00
CA ALA A 25 0.61 -8.00 8.70
C ALA A 25 1.80 -8.91 8.36
N ASN A 26 2.77 -9.07 9.27
CA ASN A 26 3.98 -9.89 9.08
C ASN A 26 4.71 -9.58 7.75
N PRO A 27 5.21 -8.35 7.54
CA PRO A 27 5.78 -7.91 6.26
C PRO A 27 6.98 -8.75 5.77
N ASP A 28 7.70 -9.42 6.68
CA ASP A 28 8.84 -10.28 6.35
C ASP A 28 8.42 -11.68 5.90
N GLY A 29 7.16 -12.06 6.14
CA GLY A 29 6.56 -13.30 5.63
C GLY A 29 5.75 -13.12 4.35
N LEU A 30 5.71 -11.92 3.77
CA LEU A 30 5.01 -11.66 2.51
C LEU A 30 5.93 -11.88 1.31
N ASP A 31 5.39 -12.50 0.27
CA ASP A 31 6.02 -12.46 -1.04
C ASP A 31 6.17 -11.01 -1.52
N LEU A 32 7.20 -10.75 -2.33
CA LEU A 32 7.51 -9.40 -2.80
C LEU A 32 6.32 -8.73 -3.52
N PHE A 33 5.53 -9.51 -4.27
CA PHE A 33 4.34 -9.01 -4.95
C PHE A 33 3.30 -8.45 -3.97
N ASP A 34 2.97 -9.23 -2.94
CA ASP A 34 2.01 -8.84 -1.92
C ASP A 34 2.52 -7.67 -1.09
N ARG A 35 3.82 -7.67 -0.76
CA ARG A 35 4.47 -6.59 -0.02
C ARG A 35 4.35 -5.25 -0.76
N LEU A 36 4.77 -5.20 -2.03
CA LEU A 36 4.72 -3.97 -2.84
C LEU A 36 3.28 -3.50 -3.05
N GLN A 37 2.35 -4.41 -3.28
CA GLN A 37 0.94 -4.06 -3.47
C GLN A 37 0.33 -3.50 -2.17
N LEU A 38 0.57 -4.15 -1.03
CA LEU A 38 0.05 -3.73 0.27
C LEU A 38 0.61 -2.36 0.67
N GLU A 39 1.92 -2.15 0.47
CA GLU A 39 2.58 -0.87 0.76
C GLU A 39 1.94 0.28 -0.02
N ASN A 40 1.72 0.11 -1.33
CA ASN A 40 1.06 1.12 -2.14
C ASN A 40 -0.40 1.35 -1.72
N VAL A 41 -1.14 0.29 -1.40
CA VAL A 41 -2.52 0.41 -0.91
C VAL A 41 -2.56 1.22 0.39
N ILE A 42 -1.67 0.96 1.34
CA ILE A 42 -1.58 1.72 2.60
C ILE A 42 -1.22 3.18 2.32
N ALA A 43 -0.25 3.43 1.44
CA ALA A 43 0.16 4.78 1.07
C ALA A 43 -1.02 5.60 0.53
N VAL A 44 -1.83 5.03 -0.39
CA VAL A 44 -3.04 5.69 -0.90
C VAL A 44 -4.09 5.86 0.19
N CYS A 45 -4.30 4.85 1.04
CA CYS A 45 -5.27 4.95 2.14
C CYS A 45 -4.96 6.13 3.08
N ARG A 46 -3.68 6.33 3.43
CA ARG A 46 -3.24 7.43 4.30
C ARG A 46 -3.44 8.83 3.69
N GLN A 47 -3.55 8.95 2.37
CA GLN A 47 -3.83 10.22 1.69
C GLN A 47 -5.31 10.62 1.75
N HIS A 48 -6.20 9.74 2.24
CA HIS A 48 -7.63 9.95 2.21
C HIS A 48 -8.27 9.82 3.60
N LYS A 49 -9.20 10.73 3.92
CA LYS A 49 -9.89 10.74 5.22
C LYS A 49 -10.88 9.58 5.42
N THR A 50 -11.28 8.90 4.34
CA THR A 50 -12.30 7.85 4.41
C THR A 50 -11.97 6.67 3.51
N LEU A 51 -12.38 5.48 3.95
CA LEU A 51 -12.30 4.22 3.20
C LEU A 51 -12.94 4.34 1.80
N ALA A 52 -14.07 5.05 1.69
CA ALA A 52 -14.76 5.24 0.43
C ALA A 52 -13.95 6.09 -0.56
N ALA A 53 -13.28 7.15 -0.08
CA ALA A 53 -12.43 7.98 -0.95
C ALA A 53 -11.19 7.21 -1.43
N ALA A 54 -10.51 6.49 -0.52
CA ALA A 54 -9.38 5.63 -0.87
C ALA A 54 -9.78 4.53 -1.85
N GLY A 55 -10.92 3.87 -1.61
CA GLY A 55 -11.45 2.85 -2.51
C GLY A 55 -11.71 3.37 -3.92
N ARG A 56 -12.29 4.57 -4.08
CA ARG A 56 -12.50 5.18 -5.40
C ARG A 56 -11.19 5.47 -6.13
N ALA A 57 -10.15 5.92 -5.42
CA ALA A 57 -8.84 6.17 -5.99
C ALA A 57 -8.18 4.86 -6.47
N LEU A 58 -8.17 3.83 -5.61
CA LEU A 58 -7.57 2.53 -5.90
C LEU A 58 -8.29 1.79 -7.04
N TYR A 59 -9.61 1.90 -7.11
CA TYR A 59 -10.43 1.16 -8.08
C TYR A 59 -10.94 2.01 -9.25
N HIS A 60 -10.33 3.17 -9.52
CA HIS A 60 -10.84 4.20 -10.44
C HIS A 60 -11.29 3.67 -11.82
N ILE A 61 -10.59 2.68 -12.41
CA ILE A 61 -11.02 2.02 -13.64
C ILE A 61 -12.10 0.95 -13.38
N SER A 62 -11.81 -0.03 -12.53
CA SER A 62 -12.69 -1.19 -12.34
C SER A 62 -14.08 -0.84 -11.76
N ARG A 63 -14.22 0.32 -11.11
CA ARG A 63 -15.48 0.80 -10.55
C ARG A 63 -16.47 1.25 -11.62
N GLU A 64 -16.00 1.71 -12.77
CA GLU A 64 -16.84 2.17 -13.89
C GLU A 64 -17.56 1.00 -14.59
N GLN A 65 -17.01 -0.20 -14.46
CA GLN A 65 -17.53 -1.42 -15.09
C GLN A 65 -18.51 -2.21 -14.20
N ARG A 66 -18.77 -1.75 -12.97
CA ARG A 66 -19.64 -2.46 -12.01
C ARG A 66 -20.97 -1.75 -11.85
N ALA A 67 -22.07 -2.51 -11.86
CA ALA A 67 -23.41 -2.01 -11.54
C ALA A 67 -23.46 -1.35 -10.15
N THR A 68 -22.70 -1.89 -9.20
CA THR A 68 -22.47 -1.28 -7.89
C THR A 68 -20.97 -1.31 -7.57
N ALA A 69 -20.35 -0.15 -7.42
CA ALA A 69 -18.89 -0.05 -7.21
C ALA A 69 -18.42 -0.73 -5.91
N ASN A 70 -19.17 -0.58 -4.81
CA ASN A 70 -18.88 -1.09 -3.45
C ASN A 70 -17.38 -1.11 -3.08
N ASP A 71 -16.70 -0.01 -3.42
CA ASP A 71 -15.25 0.13 -3.34
C ASP A 71 -14.75 -0.02 -1.89
N SER A 72 -15.54 0.47 -0.93
CA SER A 72 -15.30 0.33 0.50
C SER A 72 -15.22 -1.13 0.95
N ASP A 73 -16.16 -1.98 0.54
CA ASP A 73 -16.15 -3.40 0.91
C ASP A 73 -14.98 -4.15 0.28
N ARG A 74 -14.68 -3.85 -0.99
CA ARG A 74 -13.53 -4.43 -1.69
C ARG A 74 -12.22 -4.10 -0.98
N LEU A 75 -12.04 -2.83 -0.59
CA LEU A 75 -10.85 -2.39 0.14
C LEU A 75 -10.78 -3.04 1.52
N ARG A 76 -11.90 -3.12 2.26
CA ARG A 76 -11.94 -3.81 3.57
C ARG A 76 -11.55 -5.29 3.44
N LYS A 77 -12.11 -5.99 2.45
CA LYS A 77 -11.76 -7.40 2.17
C LYS A 77 -10.29 -7.56 1.80
N TYR A 78 -9.74 -6.64 1.02
CA TYR A 78 -8.32 -6.64 0.68
C TYR A 78 -7.43 -6.53 1.93
N LEU A 79 -7.71 -5.56 2.82
CA LEU A 79 -6.95 -5.38 4.06
C LEU A 79 -7.07 -6.60 5.01
N HIS A 80 -8.26 -7.20 5.10
CA HIS A 80 -8.47 -8.40 5.92
C HIS A 80 -7.63 -9.60 5.47
N LYS A 81 -7.23 -9.71 4.19
CA LYS A 81 -6.31 -10.77 3.75
C LYS A 81 -4.97 -10.73 4.48
N PHE A 82 -4.58 -9.55 4.97
CA PHE A 82 -3.36 -9.30 5.72
C PHE A 82 -3.59 -9.12 7.23
N GLY A 83 -4.80 -9.44 7.72
CA GLY A 83 -5.17 -9.22 9.12
C GLY A 83 -5.30 -7.75 9.53
N LEU A 84 -5.41 -6.84 8.55
CA LEU A 84 -5.47 -5.40 8.78
C LEU A 84 -6.89 -4.84 8.68
N THR A 85 -7.14 -3.79 9.45
CA THR A 85 -8.32 -2.92 9.38
C THR A 85 -7.94 -1.54 8.89
N TRP A 86 -8.93 -0.71 8.56
CA TRP A 86 -8.70 0.71 8.22
C TRP A 86 -7.99 1.46 9.35
N ALA A 87 -8.35 1.19 10.60
CA ALA A 87 -7.74 1.83 11.77
C ALA A 87 -6.26 1.46 11.90
N ASP A 88 -5.90 0.19 11.66
CA ASP A 88 -4.51 -0.28 11.73
C ASP A 88 -3.57 0.47 10.76
N ILE A 89 -4.10 1.00 9.65
CA ILE A 89 -3.29 1.64 8.60
C ILE A 89 -3.41 3.17 8.55
N THR A 90 -4.39 3.75 9.25
CA THR A 90 -4.63 5.21 9.28
C THR A 90 -4.34 5.87 10.61
N ALA A 91 -4.07 5.08 11.66
CA ALA A 91 -3.55 5.62 12.90
C ALA A 91 -2.21 6.35 12.66
N PRO A 92 -2.00 7.54 13.24
CA PRO A 92 -0.69 8.19 13.21
C PRO A 92 0.32 7.27 13.89
N SER A 93 1.44 7.01 13.22
CA SER A 93 2.58 6.27 13.75
C SER A 93 3.35 7.10 14.77
#